data_AF-A0A2D4MPE4-F1
#
_entry.id   AF-A0A2D4MPE4-F1
#
_cell.length_a   1.000
_cell.length_b   1.000
_cell.length_c   1.000
_cell.angle_alpha   90.00
_cell.angle_beta   90.00
_cell.angle_gamma   90.00
#
_symmetry.space_group_name_H-M   'P 1'
#
loop_
_entity.id
_entity.type
_entity.pdbx_description
1 polymer ?
#
loop_
_entity_poly.entity_id
_entity_poly.type
_entity_poly.pdbx_seq_one_letter_code
_entity_poly.pdbx_strand_id
1 'polypeptide(L)'
;VQRKLYVLGGNDLDYNNDRILVRHIDSYSIDADQWTRCHFSMLTGQNESGVAVHNGRIYLVGGYSIWTNEPSACIQVLDVSKEGKEEVFYGPSLPKPAALASASS
;
A
#
# COMPACT_ATOMS: atom_id res chain seq x y z
N VAL A 1 10.12 11.85 15.15
CA VAL A 1 9.52 10.52 14.94
C VAL A 1 8.07 10.75 14.54
N GLN A 2 7.67 10.42 13.31
CA GLN A 2 6.26 10.52 12.91
C GLN A 2 5.52 9.31 13.48
N ARG A 3 4.60 9.54 14.42
CA ARG A 3 3.81 8.49 15.08
C ARG A 3 2.52 8.23 14.31
N LYS A 4 2.68 7.75 13.08
CA LYS A 4 1.55 7.44 12.19
C LYS A 4 1.56 5.98 11.77
N LEU A 5 0.37 5.39 11.74
CA LEU A 5 0.14 4.11 11.05
C LEU A 5 -0.48 4.40 9.69
N TYR A 6 -0.12 3.61 8.69
CA TYR A 6 -0.70 3.70 7.36
C TYR A 6 -1.38 2.37 7.03
N VAL A 7 -2.62 2.46 6.53
CA VAL A 7 -3.38 1.32 6.02
C VAL A 7 -3.45 1.46 4.52
N LEU A 8 -3.03 0.39 3.83
CA LEU A 8 -2.71 0.38 2.41
C LEU A 8 -3.22 -0.94 1.81
N GLY A 9 -3.86 -0.84 0.64
CA GLY A 9 -4.29 -2.01 -0.13
C GLY A 9 -5.45 -2.78 0.50
N GLY A 10 -5.56 -4.06 0.12
CA GLY A 10 -6.70 -4.90 0.47
C GLY A 10 -7.82 -4.85 -0.57
N ASN A 11 -8.93 -5.49 -0.24
CA ASN A 11 -10.12 -5.53 -1.08
C ASN A 11 -11.34 -5.07 -0.30
N ASP A 12 -12.23 -4.36 -0.98
CA ASP A 12 -13.52 -3.91 -0.45
C ASP A 12 -14.64 -4.44 -1.37
N LEU A 13 -15.89 -4.22 -0.96
CA LEU A 13 -17.07 -4.51 -1.77
C LEU A 13 -17.68 -3.19 -2.23
N ASP A 14 -17.98 -3.08 -3.53
CA ASP A 14 -18.71 -1.93 -4.03
C ASP A 14 -20.23 -2.03 -3.71
N TYR A 15 -21.02 -1.05 -4.18
CA TYR A 15 -22.47 -1.02 -3.96
C TYR A 15 -23.21 -2.24 -4.55
N ASN A 16 -22.62 -2.93 -5.51
CA ASN A 16 -23.17 -4.13 -6.14
C ASN A 16 -22.65 -5.42 -5.48
N ASN A 17 -21.89 -5.30 -4.40
CA ASN A 17 -21.24 -6.42 -3.71
C ASN A 17 -20.13 -7.09 -4.55
N ASP A 18 -19.56 -6.37 -5.52
CA ASP A 18 -18.43 -6.80 -6.32
C ASP A 18 -17.11 -6.43 -5.62
N ARG A 19 -16.12 -7.34 -5.69
CA ARG A 19 -14.80 -7.10 -5.09
C ARG A 19 -14.04 -6.02 -5.86
N ILE A 20 -13.62 -4.98 -5.16
CA ILE A 20 -12.77 -3.92 -5.68
C ILE A 20 -11.43 -3.89 -4.95
N LEU A 21 -10.35 -3.60 -5.67
CA LEU A 21 -9.04 -3.42 -5.07
C LEU A 21 -8.92 -2.00 -4.50
N VAL A 22 -8.60 -1.92 -3.22
CA VAL A 22 -8.48 -0.65 -2.50
C VAL A 22 -7.22 0.08 -2.95
N ARG A 23 -7.38 1.34 -3.34
CA ARG A 23 -6.28 2.25 -3.71
C ARG A 23 -6.08 3.40 -2.74
N HIS A 24 -7.12 3.74 -1.99
CA HIS A 24 -7.04 4.82 -1.03
C HIS A 24 -6.11 4.42 0.13
N ILE A 25 -5.55 5.44 0.76
CA ILE A 25 -4.63 5.29 1.86
C ILE A 25 -5.23 6.01 3.05
N ASP A 26 -5.30 5.32 4.19
CA ASP A 26 -5.71 5.93 5.45
C ASP A 26 -4.51 5.98 6.38
N SER A 27 -4.38 7.10 7.09
CA SER A 27 -3.38 7.27 8.13
C SER A 27 -4.04 7.45 9.48
N TYR A 28 -3.47 6.83 10.51
CA TYR A 28 -3.88 7.02 11.90
C TYR A 28 -2.80 7.80 12.63
N SER A 29 -3.16 8.96 13.15
CA SER A 29 -2.30 9.76 14.04
C SER A 29 -2.46 9.23 15.46
N ILE A 30 -1.38 8.67 16.02
CA ILE A 30 -1.38 8.15 17.39
C ILE A 30 -1.52 9.31 18.40
N ASP A 31 -0.97 10.48 18.07
CA ASP A 31 -0.98 11.64 18.97
C ASP A 31 -2.35 12.31 19.04
N ALA A 32 -3.12 12.27 17.94
CA ALA A 32 -4.47 12.85 17.87
C ALA A 32 -5.59 11.80 18.05
N ASP A 33 -5.24 10.51 18.11
CA ASP A 33 -6.16 9.37 18.16
C ASP A 33 -7.22 9.42 17.05
N GLN A 34 -6.79 9.71 15.82
CA GLN A 34 -7.71 9.96 14.70
C GLN A 34 -7.20 9.36 13.40
N TRP A 35 -8.15 8.78 12.67
CA TRP A 35 -7.96 8.39 11.27
C TRP A 35 -8.15 9.60 10.35
N THR A 36 -7.34 9.67 9.30
CA THR A 36 -7.43 10.69 8.26
C THR A 36 -7.16 10.04 6.91
N ARG A 37 -8.08 10.27 5.97
CA ARG A 37 -7.91 9.90 4.56
C ARG A 37 -6.75 10.70 3.97
N CYS A 38 -5.73 10.02 3.47
CA CYS A 38 -4.61 10.69 2.81
C CYS A 38 -5.05 11.28 1.47
N HIS A 39 -4.44 12.40 1.08
CA HIS A 39 -4.73 13.07 -0.19
C HIS A 39 -4.12 12.31 -1.39
N PHE A 40 -3.15 11.43 -1.14
CA PHE A 40 -2.49 10.57 -2.12
C PHE A 40 -3.04 9.14 -2.04
N SER A 41 -2.82 8.37 -3.11
CA SER A 41 -3.34 7.01 -3.26
C SER A 41 -2.31 6.09 -3.92
N MET A 42 -2.50 4.79 -3.77
CA MET A 42 -1.74 3.79 -4.50
C MET A 42 -1.98 3.91 -6.01
N LEU A 43 -0.92 3.69 -6.79
CA LEU A 43 -0.96 3.71 -8.25
C LEU A 43 -1.85 2.59 -8.78
N THR A 44 -1.82 1.43 -8.13
CA THR A 44 -2.70 0.29 -8.40
C THR A 44 -3.16 -0.31 -7.09
N GLY A 45 -4.40 -0.80 -7.04
CA GLY A 45 -4.85 -1.55 -5.88
C GLY A 45 -4.11 -2.88 -5.82
N GLN A 46 -3.67 -3.26 -4.63
CA GLN A 46 -2.97 -4.55 -4.41
C GLN A 46 -3.55 -5.19 -3.16
N ASN A 47 -3.94 -6.46 -3.27
CA ASN A 47 -4.21 -7.30 -2.10
C ASN A 47 -3.02 -8.24 -1.86
N GLU A 48 -2.93 -8.77 -0.64
CA GLU A 48 -1.92 -9.79 -0.28
C GLU A 48 -0.47 -9.34 -0.56
N SER A 49 -0.20 -8.04 -0.48
CA SER A 49 1.15 -7.49 -0.65
C SER A 49 1.97 -7.64 0.61
N GLY A 50 3.27 -7.85 0.44
CA GLY A 50 4.21 -7.65 1.53
C GLY A 50 4.44 -6.17 1.79
N VAL A 51 4.62 -5.80 3.07
CA VAL A 51 4.89 -4.42 3.47
C VAL A 51 6.17 -4.37 4.29
N ALA A 52 7.06 -3.44 3.96
CA ALA A 52 8.22 -3.09 4.79
C ALA A 52 8.41 -1.57 4.86
N VAL A 53 9.02 -1.09 5.95
CA VAL A 53 9.32 0.33 6.15
C VAL A 53 10.82 0.51 6.27
N HIS A 54 11.39 1.39 5.45
CA HIS A 54 12.83 1.69 5.49
C HIS A 54 13.09 3.14 5.10
N ASN A 55 13.86 3.87 5.91
CA ASN A 55 14.25 5.27 5.69
C ASN A 55 13.09 6.21 5.34
N GLY A 56 11.98 6.13 6.07
CA GLY A 56 10.80 6.99 5.84
C GLY A 56 10.02 6.63 4.57
N ARG A 57 10.25 5.44 4.01
CA ARG A 57 9.51 4.91 2.87
C ARG A 57 8.81 3.62 3.23
N ILE A 58 7.60 3.44 2.71
CA ILE A 58 6.82 2.21 2.84
C ILE A 58 6.84 1.51 1.48
N TYR A 59 7.23 0.25 1.47
CA TYR A 59 7.36 -0.57 0.27
C TYR A 59 6.22 -1.59 0.27
N LEU A 60 5.36 -1.51 -0.73
CA LEU A 60 4.40 -2.57 -1.05
C LEU A 60 5.00 -3.44 -2.13
N VAL A 61 5.17 -4.72 -1.81
CA VAL A 61 5.92 -5.67 -2.62
C VAL A 61 5.02 -6.81 -3.06
N GLY A 62 4.89 -6.96 -4.39
CA GLY A 62 4.11 -8.01 -5.01
C GLY A 62 2.60 -7.80 -4.83
N GLY A 63 1.92 -8.86 -4.42
CA GLY A 63 0.48 -8.89 -4.22
C GLY A 63 -0.21 -9.84 -5.18
N TYR A 64 -1.53 -9.86 -5.11
CA TYR A 64 -2.38 -10.64 -5.98
C TYR A 64 -3.27 -9.70 -6.80
N SER A 65 -3.65 -10.12 -8.00
CA SER A 65 -4.63 -9.42 -8.81
C SER A 65 -5.87 -10.29 -8.92
N ILE A 66 -6.96 -9.86 -8.30
CA ILE A 66 -8.25 -10.56 -8.38
C ILE A 66 -8.83 -10.58 -9.80
N TRP A 67 -8.36 -9.69 -10.68
CA TRP A 67 -8.82 -9.60 -12.08
C TRP A 67 -8.14 -10.60 -12.99
N THR A 68 -6.84 -10.83 -12.79
CA THR A 68 -6.04 -11.75 -13.61
C THR A 68 -5.83 -13.11 -12.93
N ASN A 69 -6.16 -13.21 -11.65
CA ASN A 69 -5.96 -14.40 -10.82
C ASN A 69 -4.47 -14.83 -10.78
N GLU A 70 -3.58 -13.84 -10.77
CA GLU A 70 -2.12 -14.02 -10.83
C GLU A 70 -1.40 -13.19 -9.75
N PRO A 71 -0.26 -13.70 -9.23
CA PRO A 71 0.63 -12.91 -8.38
C PRO A 71 1.26 -11.76 -9.18
N SER A 72 1.56 -10.67 -8.48
CA SER A 72 2.17 -9.48 -9.07
C SER A 72 3.66 -9.41 -8.77
N ALA A 73 4.43 -8.90 -9.73
CA ALA A 73 5.83 -8.48 -9.52
C ALA A 73 5.94 -6.99 -9.21
N CYS A 74 4.82 -6.27 -9.11
CA CYS A 74 4.79 -4.83 -8.92
C CYS A 74 5.29 -4.46 -7.52
N ILE A 75 6.15 -3.45 -7.45
CA ILE A 75 6.54 -2.81 -6.20
C ILE A 75 6.08 -1.36 -6.25
N GLN A 76 5.35 -0.92 -5.24
CA GLN A 76 4.99 0.48 -5.03
C GLN A 76 5.74 1.02 -3.81
N VAL A 77 6.30 2.22 -3.94
CA VAL A 77 7.03 2.88 -2.87
C VAL A 77 6.29 4.17 -2.53
N LEU A 78 5.98 4.32 -1.25
CA LEU A 78 5.38 5.52 -0.69
C LEU A 78 6.46 6.25 0.10
N ASP A 79 6.86 7.42 -0.35
CA ASP A 79 7.75 8.30 0.41
C ASP A 79 6.90 9.12 1.39
N VAL A 80 7.05 8.83 2.68
CA VAL A 80 6.38 9.53 3.78
C VAL A 80 7.36 10.30 4.65
N SER A 81 8.60 10.48 4.17
CA SER A 81 9.68 11.11 4.94
C SER A 81 9.39 12.57 5.30
N LYS A 82 8.53 13.25 4.52
CA LYS A 82 8.14 14.64 4.70
C LYS A 82 6.63 14.78 4.64
N GLU A 83 6.06 15.25 5.74
CA GLU A 83 4.63 15.51 5.85
C GLU A 83 4.18 16.59 4.85
N GLY A 84 3.10 16.31 4.13
CA GLY A 84 2.54 17.17 3.08
C GLY A 84 3.31 17.15 1.75
N LYS A 85 4.31 16.28 1.62
CA LYS A 85 5.07 16.04 0.37
C LYS A 85 5.17 14.54 0.09
N GLU A 86 4.13 13.80 0.44
CA GLU A 86 4.08 12.37 0.22
C GLU A 86 3.98 12.07 -1.28
N GLU A 87 4.75 11.08 -1.73
CA GLU A 87 4.80 10.67 -3.13
C GLU A 87 4.66 9.16 -3.24
N VAL A 88 3.99 8.71 -4.32
CA VAL A 88 3.86 7.29 -4.63
C VAL A 88 4.41 7.05 -6.03
N PHE A 89 5.36 6.13 -6.15
CA PHE A 89 5.99 5.76 -7.42
C PHE A 89 6.26 4.26 -7.49
N TYR A 90 6.47 3.73 -8.69
CA TYR A 90 6.86 2.34 -8.87
C TYR A 90 8.33 2.13 -8.52
N GLY A 91 8.59 1.12 -7.70
CA GLY A 91 9.93 0.59 -7.47
C GLY A 91 10.37 -0.37 -8.58
N PRO A 92 11.55 -0.98 -8.45
CA PRO A 92 11.97 -2.05 -9.34
C PRO A 92 11.03 -3.25 -9.22
N SER A 93 10.69 -3.89 -10.34
CA SER A 93 9.84 -5.09 -10.31
C SER A 93 10.57 -6.27 -9.69
N LEU A 94 9.84 -7.16 -9.04
CA LEU A 94 10.39 -8.44 -8.56
C LEU A 94 10.88 -9.30 -9.73
N PRO A 95 11.98 -10.06 -9.56
CA PRO A 95 12.42 -11.03 -10.56
C PRO A 95 11.41 -12.14 -10.82
N LYS A 96 10.56 -12.44 -9.83
CA LYS A 96 9.43 -13.37 -9.93
C LYS A 96 8.21 -12.76 -9.24
N PRO A 97 7.01 -12.83 -9.83
CA PRO A 97 5.79 -12.40 -9.17
C PRO A 97 5.55 -13.18 -7.86
N ALA A 98 5.04 -12.49 -6.83
CA ALA A 98 4.76 -13.10 -5.53
C ALA A 98 3.52 -12.49 -4.88
N ALA A 99 2.72 -13.31 -4.21
CA ALA A 99 1.65 -12.91 -3.30
C ALA A 99 1.99 -13.38 -1.89
N LEU A 100 1.44 -12.72 -0.86
CA LEU A 100 1.69 -13.00 0.56
C LEU A 100 3.19 -12.92 0.93
N ALA A 101 3.93 -12.07 0.22
CA ALA A 101 5.35 -11.87 0.50
C ALA A 101 5.50 -11.25 1.90
N SER A 102 6.52 -11.67 2.65
CA SER A 102 6.95 -10.97 3.86
C SER A 102 8.22 -10.22 3.54
N ALA A 103 8.29 -8.94 3.93
CA ALA A 103 9.47 -8.12 3.80
C ALA A 103 9.89 -7.65 5.19
N SER A 104 11.15 -7.88 5.56
CA SER A 104 11.73 -7.41 6.82
C SER A 104 12.67 -6.24 6.56
N SER A 105 12.59 -5.21 7.41
CA SER A 105 13.47 -4.05 7.42
C SER A 105 14.71 -4.25 8.30
#